data_AF-A0A353DR42-F1
#
_entry.id   AF-A0A353DR42-F1
#
_cell.length_a   1.000
_cell.length_b   1.000
_cell.length_c   1.000
_cell.angle_alpha   90.00
_cell.angle_beta   90.00
_cell.angle_gamma   90.00
#
_symmetry.space_group_name_H-M   'P 1'
#
loop_
_entity.id
_entity.type
_entity.pdbx_description
1 polymer ?
#
loop_
_entity_poly.entity_id
_entity_poly.type
_entity_poly.pdbx_seq_one_letter_code
_entity_poly.pdbx_strand_id
1 'polypeptide(L)'
;NGAKQGTTRVSGMNNPLIGCIETFQTTKEHRHYQSPKSSKKSGRGVAGGFWINGSGAACAVANVNFDGTVNLIIGSMDIGGLRPVAAQHVAEVLGIHVDDVNPQVGDTETIGYTSMTGGSGGAFKTGWASYEAAQDVKRQMLERAAEVWETSLDDIKLENGVFIHSSDTELKMSFKELAGHLPETGGPVVGRANLDPRGPGSAFAAHVVDLEVDIETGKVTILRYTAAQDAGKAIHPSYVEGQIQGGAVQGIGWALNEEYFINDSGGMANASLLDYRMPTSLDLPMIEALIVEVPNPLHPYGVRGVGEVAIVPPMAAIANAIYDAIGIRMTELPMNPAAVRKAINGE
;
A
#
# COMPACT_ATOMS: atom_id res chain seq x y z
N ASN A 1 -8.95 -12.50 21.27
CA ASN A 1 -8.81 -13.47 20.16
C ASN A 1 -8.03 -12.94 18.96
N GLY A 2 -7.74 -11.63 18.85
CA GLY A 2 -6.90 -11.13 17.75
C GLY A 2 -5.47 -11.67 17.83
N ALA A 3 -4.86 -11.88 16.67
CA ALA A 3 -3.47 -12.32 16.57
C ALA A 3 -2.52 -11.17 16.96
N LYS A 4 -1.40 -11.51 17.59
CA LYS A 4 -0.33 -10.58 17.96
C LYS A 4 1.03 -11.16 17.58
N GLN A 5 2.09 -10.39 17.78
CA GLN A 5 3.44 -10.90 17.67
C GLN A 5 3.60 -12.18 18.51
N GLY A 6 4.20 -13.21 17.93
CA GLY A 6 4.39 -14.51 18.58
C GLY A 6 3.18 -15.44 18.51
N THR A 7 2.00 -14.99 18.07
CA THR A 7 0.87 -15.91 17.81
C THR A 7 1.23 -16.87 16.68
N THR A 8 1.06 -18.18 16.93
CA THR A 8 1.35 -19.24 15.95
C THR A 8 0.28 -19.26 14.85
N ARG A 9 0.70 -19.19 13.59
CA ARG A 9 -0.16 -19.31 12.41
C ARG A 9 -0.52 -20.77 12.13
N VAL A 10 -1.52 -20.98 11.28
CA VAL A 10 -1.88 -22.33 10.76
C VAL A 10 -0.71 -23.03 10.05
N SER A 11 0.25 -22.26 9.52
CA SER A 11 1.48 -22.79 8.92
C SER A 11 2.52 -23.27 9.95
N GLY A 12 2.27 -23.14 11.25
CA GLY A 12 3.21 -23.46 12.32
C GLY A 12 4.24 -22.37 12.63
N MET A 13 4.33 -21.32 11.81
CA MET A 13 5.23 -20.19 12.06
C MET A 13 4.58 -19.13 12.94
N ASN A 14 5.36 -18.53 13.84
CA ASN A 14 4.90 -17.39 14.61
C ASN A 14 4.74 -16.13 13.73
N ASN A 15 3.78 -15.28 14.09
CA ASN A 15 3.65 -13.96 13.50
C ASN A 15 4.83 -13.06 13.92
N PRO A 16 5.41 -12.29 12.97
CA PRO A 16 6.28 -11.17 13.31
C PRO A 16 5.44 -10.06 13.98
N LEU A 17 6.02 -8.86 14.18
CA LEU A 17 5.20 -7.69 14.50
C LEU A 17 4.15 -7.50 13.38
N ILE A 18 2.88 -7.38 13.77
CA ILE A 18 1.70 -7.25 12.89
C ILE A 18 0.70 -6.30 13.54
N GLY A 19 -0.04 -5.51 12.75
CA GLY A 19 -1.00 -4.52 13.27
C GLY A 19 -2.43 -5.01 13.45
N CYS A 20 -2.65 -6.30 13.73
CA CYS A 20 -4.02 -6.84 13.84
C CYS A 20 -4.80 -6.19 14.98
N ILE A 21 -4.24 -6.15 16.19
CA ILE A 21 -4.93 -5.60 17.37
C ILE A 21 -5.18 -4.10 17.20
N GLU A 22 -4.17 -3.38 16.75
CA GLU A 22 -4.19 -1.94 16.49
C GLU A 22 -5.27 -1.62 15.45
N THR A 23 -5.34 -2.37 14.35
CA THR A 23 -6.36 -2.17 13.31
C THR A 23 -7.78 -2.33 13.87
N PHE A 24 -8.05 -3.42 14.59
CA PHE A 24 -9.38 -3.64 15.17
C PHE A 24 -9.71 -2.64 16.30
N GLN A 25 -8.72 -2.22 17.08
CA GLN A 25 -8.91 -1.24 18.15
C GLN A 25 -9.23 0.14 17.55
N THR A 26 -8.49 0.59 16.54
CA THR A 26 -8.79 1.82 15.80
C THR A 26 -10.20 1.78 15.23
N THR A 27 -10.62 0.68 14.61
CA THR A 27 -11.99 0.51 14.12
C THR A 27 -13.02 0.60 15.24
N LYS A 28 -12.77 -0.04 16.38
CA LYS A 28 -13.68 -0.05 17.53
C LYS A 28 -13.81 1.32 18.17
N GLU A 29 -12.73 2.08 18.29
CA GLU A 29 -12.73 3.43 18.88
C GLU A 29 -13.30 4.48 17.93
N HIS A 30 -13.30 4.20 16.62
CA HIS A 30 -13.77 5.13 15.62
C HIS A 30 -15.28 5.44 15.78
N ARG A 31 -15.62 6.72 15.55
CA ARG A 31 -16.99 7.24 15.68
C ARG A 31 -18.04 6.47 14.87
N HIS A 32 -17.65 5.86 13.75
CA HIS A 32 -18.57 5.02 12.97
C HIS A 32 -19.04 3.82 13.77
N TYR A 33 -18.14 3.09 14.44
CA TYR A 33 -18.51 1.94 15.26
C TYR A 33 -19.30 2.36 16.51
N GLN A 34 -18.94 3.49 17.12
CA GLN A 34 -19.51 3.97 18.39
C GLN A 34 -20.87 4.66 18.24
N SER A 35 -21.16 5.28 17.09
CA SER A 35 -22.41 6.03 16.91
C SER A 35 -23.61 5.11 16.74
N PRO A 36 -24.82 5.50 17.18
CA PRO A 36 -26.03 4.74 16.86
C PRO A 36 -26.21 4.61 15.34
N LYS A 37 -26.89 3.54 14.93
CA LYS A 37 -27.33 3.35 13.53
C LYS A 37 -28.31 4.45 13.15
N SER A 38 -28.33 4.83 11.88
CA SER A 38 -29.20 5.88 11.32
C SER A 38 -30.69 5.59 11.52
N SER A 39 -31.09 4.32 11.57
CA SER A 39 -32.47 3.92 11.85
C SER A 39 -32.52 2.52 12.49
N LYS A 40 -33.71 2.11 12.95
CA LYS A 40 -33.93 0.73 13.42
C LYS A 40 -33.94 -0.30 12.28
N LYS A 41 -34.10 0.16 11.03
CA LYS A 41 -34.15 -0.69 9.83
C LYS A 41 -32.81 -0.79 9.12
N SER A 42 -31.82 0.02 9.51
CA SER A 42 -30.45 -0.15 9.03
C SER A 42 -29.73 -1.21 9.84
N GLY A 43 -28.80 -1.90 9.18
CA GLY A 43 -27.91 -2.87 9.78
C GLY A 43 -26.48 -2.35 9.82
N ARG A 44 -25.74 -2.75 10.85
CA ARG A 44 -24.30 -2.52 10.96
C ARG A 44 -23.56 -3.85 10.89
N GLY A 45 -22.55 -3.89 10.05
CA GLY A 45 -21.67 -5.02 9.91
C GLY A 45 -20.22 -4.63 10.17
N VAL A 46 -19.51 -5.56 10.78
CA VAL A 46 -18.07 -5.46 11.00
C VAL A 46 -17.43 -6.76 10.53
N ALA A 47 -16.33 -6.64 9.81
CA ALA A 47 -15.47 -7.76 9.49
C ALA A 47 -14.03 -7.27 9.42
N GLY A 48 -13.09 -8.20 9.59
CA GLY A 48 -11.71 -7.94 9.25
C GLY A 48 -11.11 -9.14 8.54
N GLY A 49 -9.97 -8.89 7.92
CA GLY A 49 -9.25 -9.84 7.10
C GLY A 49 -7.78 -9.51 7.12
N PHE A 50 -6.99 -10.40 6.52
CA PHE A 50 -5.57 -10.17 6.34
C PHE A 50 -5.17 -10.59 4.94
N TRP A 51 -4.09 -9.99 4.46
CA TRP A 51 -3.42 -10.41 3.25
C TRP A 51 -1.96 -10.71 3.54
N ILE A 52 -1.42 -11.74 2.90
CA ILE A 52 -0.01 -12.07 3.00
C ILE A 52 0.70 -11.22 1.97
N ASN A 53 1.46 -10.20 2.41
CA ASN A 53 2.24 -9.42 1.46
C ASN A 53 3.33 -10.31 0.85
N GLY A 54 3.50 -10.18 -0.46
CA GLY A 54 4.54 -10.82 -1.24
C GLY A 54 5.84 -10.04 -1.20
N SER A 55 6.89 -10.67 -1.72
CA SER A 55 8.17 -10.05 -2.02
C SER A 55 8.79 -10.79 -3.22
N GLY A 56 10.03 -10.48 -3.55
CA GLY A 56 10.82 -11.16 -4.56
C GLY A 56 11.96 -10.26 -5.03
N ALA A 57 12.72 -10.74 -6.01
CA ALA A 57 13.81 -9.98 -6.61
C ALA A 57 13.36 -8.58 -7.07
N ALA A 58 14.16 -7.57 -6.77
CA ALA A 58 13.98 -6.18 -7.19
C ALA A 58 15.34 -5.50 -7.44
N CYS A 59 15.37 -4.68 -8.49
CA CYS A 59 16.52 -3.90 -8.88
C CYS A 59 16.17 -2.40 -8.95
N ALA A 60 17.15 -1.57 -8.61
CA ALA A 60 17.10 -0.12 -8.79
C ALA A 60 18.49 0.44 -9.15
N VAL A 61 18.51 1.48 -9.98
CA VAL A 61 19.73 2.20 -10.36
C VAL A 61 19.47 3.71 -10.25
N ALA A 62 20.31 4.43 -9.52
CA ALA A 62 20.21 5.87 -9.32
C ALA A 62 21.46 6.56 -9.90
N ASN A 63 21.27 7.48 -10.85
CA ASN A 63 22.35 8.25 -11.47
C ASN A 63 22.27 9.70 -11.01
N VAL A 64 23.37 10.23 -10.46
CA VAL A 64 23.44 11.64 -10.07
C VAL A 64 23.84 12.49 -11.27
N ASN A 65 23.04 13.52 -11.56
CA ASN A 65 23.33 14.49 -12.60
C ASN A 65 24.16 15.64 -12.04
N PHE A 66 24.88 16.36 -12.91
CA PHE A 66 25.75 17.48 -12.53
C PHE A 66 25.00 18.65 -11.86
N ASP A 67 23.68 18.72 -12.02
CA ASP A 67 22.81 19.76 -11.47
C ASP A 67 22.20 19.39 -10.10
N GLY A 68 22.59 18.24 -9.53
CA GLY A 68 22.12 17.72 -8.25
C GLY A 68 20.86 16.85 -8.34
N THR A 69 20.22 16.73 -9.50
CA THR A 69 19.07 15.85 -9.67
C THR A 69 19.50 14.38 -9.79
N VAL A 70 18.59 13.45 -9.48
CA VAL A 70 18.84 12.01 -9.49
C VAL A 70 17.87 11.30 -10.43
N ASN A 71 18.38 10.69 -11.48
CA ASN A 71 17.60 9.83 -12.36
C ASN A 71 17.54 8.42 -11.78
N LEU A 72 16.35 7.98 -11.36
CA LEU A 72 16.11 6.69 -10.74
C LEU A 72 15.41 5.74 -11.72
N ILE A 73 15.98 4.58 -11.97
CA ILE A 73 15.36 3.50 -12.77
C ILE A 73 14.97 2.38 -11.81
N ILE A 74 13.71 1.96 -11.83
CA ILE A 74 13.18 0.83 -11.06
C ILE A 74 12.68 -0.28 -11.99
N GLY A 75 12.84 -1.55 -11.58
CA GLY A 75 12.44 -2.68 -12.41
C GLY A 75 10.99 -3.15 -12.21
N SER A 76 10.31 -2.71 -11.14
CA SER A 76 8.91 -3.08 -10.92
C SER A 76 8.00 -2.19 -11.75
N MET A 77 7.08 -2.82 -12.48
CA MET A 77 6.06 -2.13 -13.27
C MET A 77 5.15 -1.33 -12.35
N ASP A 78 4.99 -0.05 -12.67
CA ASP A 78 4.13 0.85 -11.90
C ASP A 78 2.69 0.77 -12.40
N ILE A 79 1.83 0.13 -11.60
CA ILE A 79 0.39 -0.04 -11.86
C ILE A 79 -0.49 0.69 -10.82
N GLY A 80 0.11 1.52 -9.96
CA GLY A 80 -0.63 2.04 -8.81
C GLY A 80 0.09 3.07 -7.93
N GLY A 81 1.17 3.70 -8.41
CA GLY A 81 1.86 4.78 -7.71
C GLY A 81 3.22 4.40 -7.13
N LEU A 82 3.94 3.46 -7.75
CA LEU A 82 5.24 2.99 -7.27
C LEU A 82 6.39 3.98 -7.52
N ARG A 83 6.35 4.72 -8.64
CA ARG A 83 7.41 5.69 -8.98
C ARG A 83 7.59 6.77 -7.90
N PRO A 84 6.52 7.48 -7.44
CA PRO A 84 6.66 8.43 -6.34
C PRO A 84 7.16 7.81 -5.04
N VAL A 85 6.71 6.59 -4.70
CA VAL A 85 7.17 5.87 -3.51
C VAL A 85 8.68 5.60 -3.59
N ALA A 86 9.17 5.12 -4.73
CA ALA A 86 10.58 4.88 -4.96
C ALA A 86 11.42 6.18 -4.89
N ALA A 87 10.92 7.27 -5.48
CA ALA A 87 11.56 8.58 -5.40
C ALA A 87 11.68 9.09 -3.97
N GLN A 88 10.62 8.94 -3.16
CA GLN A 88 10.65 9.33 -1.74
C GLN A 88 11.69 8.54 -0.93
N HIS A 89 11.91 7.26 -1.24
CA HIS A 89 12.97 6.49 -0.58
C HIS A 89 14.36 7.07 -0.88
N VAL A 90 14.62 7.41 -2.15
CA VAL A 90 15.89 8.02 -2.56
C VAL A 90 16.07 9.40 -1.94
N ALA A 91 15.04 10.24 -2.03
CA ALA A 91 15.04 11.59 -1.49
C ALA A 91 15.34 11.60 0.02
N GLU A 92 14.69 10.71 0.78
CA GLU A 92 14.91 10.57 2.23
C GLU A 92 16.36 10.19 2.56
N VAL A 93 16.95 9.23 1.84
CA VAL A 93 18.34 8.79 2.08
C VAL A 93 19.34 9.92 1.82
N LEU A 94 19.14 10.66 0.73
CA LEU A 94 20.04 11.72 0.28
C LEU A 94 19.74 13.07 0.95
N GLY A 95 18.58 13.22 1.60
CA GLY A 95 18.11 14.45 2.19
C GLY A 95 17.78 15.55 1.18
N ILE A 96 17.48 15.19 -0.07
CA ILE A 96 17.14 16.14 -1.15
C ILE A 96 15.63 16.25 -1.34
N HIS A 97 15.17 17.25 -2.10
CA HIS A 97 13.75 17.37 -2.40
C HIS A 97 13.30 16.24 -3.32
N VAL A 98 12.08 15.72 -3.14
CA VAL A 98 11.58 14.60 -3.94
C VAL A 98 11.45 14.95 -5.43
N ASP A 99 11.18 16.21 -5.75
CA ASP A 99 11.12 16.71 -7.14
C ASP A 99 12.50 16.72 -7.83
N ASP A 100 13.59 16.62 -7.05
CA ASP A 100 14.93 16.44 -7.61
C ASP A 100 15.23 14.97 -7.95
N VAL A 101 14.29 14.05 -7.70
CA VAL A 101 14.39 12.63 -8.07
C VAL A 101 13.43 12.33 -9.21
N ASN A 102 13.96 11.87 -10.33
CA ASN A 102 13.23 11.54 -11.55
C ASN A 102 13.07 10.01 -11.70
N PRO A 103 11.98 9.40 -11.18
CA PRO A 103 11.76 7.96 -11.26
C PRO A 103 11.19 7.52 -12.61
N GLN A 104 11.76 6.45 -13.18
CA GLN A 104 11.31 5.78 -14.40
C GLN A 104 11.26 4.27 -14.20
N VAL A 105 10.36 3.62 -14.92
CA VAL A 105 10.34 2.15 -14.99
C VAL A 105 11.24 1.72 -16.14
N GLY A 106 12.23 0.87 -15.85
CA GLY A 106 13.17 0.36 -16.85
C GLY A 106 12.54 -0.69 -17.76
N ASP A 107 13.13 -0.86 -18.94
CA ASP A 107 12.88 -2.03 -19.79
C ASP A 107 13.75 -3.21 -19.30
N THR A 108 13.32 -4.42 -19.59
CA THR A 108 14.09 -5.65 -19.41
C THR A 108 15.50 -5.63 -20.01
N GLU A 109 15.79 -4.77 -21.00
CA GLU A 109 17.14 -4.56 -21.53
C GLU A 109 18.02 -3.62 -20.66
N THR A 110 17.40 -2.74 -19.85
CA THR A 110 18.09 -1.62 -19.18
C THR A 110 18.17 -1.76 -17.67
N ILE A 111 17.46 -2.72 -17.07
CA ILE A 111 17.51 -2.98 -15.63
C ILE A 111 17.56 -4.48 -15.31
N GLY A 112 18.17 -4.79 -14.16
CA GLY A 112 18.26 -6.16 -13.66
C GLY A 112 16.89 -6.79 -13.39
N TYR A 113 16.88 -8.13 -13.34
CA TYR A 113 15.66 -8.91 -13.13
C TYR A 113 14.90 -8.44 -11.89
N THR A 114 13.66 -8.03 -12.11
CA THR A 114 12.71 -7.69 -11.06
C THR A 114 11.47 -8.55 -11.22
N SER A 115 11.06 -9.20 -10.14
CA SER A 115 9.87 -10.04 -10.10
C SER A 115 8.58 -9.20 -10.28
N MET A 116 7.49 -9.86 -10.66
CA MET A 116 6.18 -9.25 -10.94
C MET A 116 5.70 -8.25 -9.86
N THR A 117 5.04 -7.18 -10.28
CA THR A 117 4.27 -6.31 -9.38
C THR A 117 2.96 -7.01 -9.03
N GLY A 118 2.89 -7.60 -7.85
CA GLY A 118 1.72 -8.34 -7.36
C GLY A 118 1.90 -8.77 -5.91
N GLY A 119 0.85 -9.34 -5.31
CA GLY A 119 0.86 -9.75 -3.90
C GLY A 119 1.12 -8.58 -2.94
N SER A 120 0.86 -7.34 -3.37
CA SER A 120 1.13 -6.12 -2.62
C SER A 120 2.61 -5.97 -2.25
N GLY A 121 3.52 -6.62 -2.97
CA GLY A 121 4.96 -6.59 -2.66
C GLY A 121 5.73 -5.42 -3.24
N GLY A 122 5.15 -4.65 -4.17
CA GLY A 122 5.85 -3.62 -4.96
C GLY A 122 6.55 -2.57 -4.10
N ALA A 123 5.80 -1.85 -3.25
CA ALA A 123 6.37 -0.82 -2.38
C ALA A 123 7.46 -1.36 -1.44
N PHE A 124 7.29 -2.58 -0.93
CA PHE A 124 8.25 -3.22 -0.04
C PHE A 124 9.58 -3.52 -0.75
N LYS A 125 9.57 -4.28 -1.85
CA LYS A 125 10.82 -4.71 -2.50
C LYS A 125 11.48 -3.59 -3.30
N THR A 126 10.69 -2.77 -3.99
CA THR A 126 11.21 -1.68 -4.83
C THR A 126 11.64 -0.50 -3.98
N GLY A 127 10.88 -0.17 -2.93
CA GLY A 127 11.30 0.85 -1.96
C GLY A 127 12.64 0.48 -1.32
N TRP A 128 12.81 -0.78 -0.92
CA TRP A 128 14.10 -1.25 -0.39
C TRP A 128 15.22 -1.19 -1.44
N ALA A 129 14.99 -1.66 -2.67
CA ALA A 129 16.00 -1.53 -3.74
C ALA A 129 16.39 -0.05 -3.99
N SER A 130 15.42 0.86 -4.02
CA SER A 130 15.68 2.30 -4.14
C SER A 130 16.44 2.87 -2.95
N TYR A 131 16.14 2.41 -1.73
CA TYR A 131 16.90 2.76 -0.52
C TYR A 131 18.37 2.33 -0.64
N GLU A 132 18.66 1.07 -0.99
CA GLU A 132 20.05 0.59 -1.11
C GLU A 132 20.80 1.29 -2.25
N ALA A 133 20.13 1.56 -3.38
CA ALA A 133 20.73 2.32 -4.47
C ALA A 133 21.09 3.74 -4.04
N ALA A 134 20.23 4.39 -3.24
CA ALA A 134 20.51 5.71 -2.69
C ALA A 134 21.63 5.67 -1.63
N GLN A 135 21.73 4.61 -0.83
CA GLN A 135 22.83 4.44 0.13
C GLN A 135 24.17 4.29 -0.59
N ASP A 136 24.21 3.59 -1.73
CA ASP A 136 25.41 3.50 -2.57
C ASP A 136 25.78 4.88 -3.19
N VAL A 137 24.79 5.67 -3.64
CA VAL A 137 25.01 7.07 -4.03
C VAL A 137 25.59 7.88 -2.86
N LYS A 138 24.97 7.80 -1.68
CA LYS A 138 25.39 8.53 -0.48
C LYS A 138 26.84 8.24 -0.12
N ARG A 139 27.24 6.97 -0.13
CA ARG A 139 28.62 6.55 0.12
C ARG A 139 29.59 7.20 -0.86
N GLN A 140 29.31 7.09 -2.16
CA GLN A 140 30.17 7.68 -3.21
C GLN A 140 30.25 9.21 -3.09
N MET A 141 29.14 9.88 -2.79
CA MET A 141 29.13 11.33 -2.62
C MET A 141 29.90 11.77 -1.37
N LEU A 142 29.84 11.02 -0.26
CA LEU A 142 30.68 11.29 0.91
C LEU A 142 32.17 11.15 0.59
N GLU A 143 32.54 10.13 -0.21
CA GLU A 143 33.91 9.97 -0.72
C GLU A 143 34.34 11.18 -1.57
N ARG A 144 33.44 11.72 -2.40
CA ARG A 144 33.73 12.95 -3.19
C ARG A 144 33.90 14.18 -2.32
N ALA A 145 33.07 14.35 -1.30
CA ALA A 145 33.22 15.45 -0.35
C ALA A 145 34.58 15.40 0.37
N ALA A 146 35.04 14.19 0.74
CA ALA A 146 36.34 13.98 1.36
C ALA A 146 37.50 14.33 0.42
N GLU A 147 37.39 14.00 -0.86
CA GLU A 147 38.37 14.42 -1.89
C GLU A 147 38.43 15.95 -2.03
N VAL A 148 37.28 16.64 -2.10
CA VAL A 148 37.22 18.10 -2.25
C VAL A 148 37.82 18.84 -1.06
N TRP A 149 37.59 18.33 0.15
CA TRP A 149 38.07 18.95 1.40
C TRP A 149 39.40 18.39 1.90
N GLU A 150 40.01 17.45 1.17
CA GLU A 150 41.25 16.76 1.55
C GLU A 150 41.22 16.22 3.00
N THR A 151 40.07 15.65 3.40
CA THR A 151 39.83 15.17 4.78
C THR A 151 39.48 13.68 4.83
N SER A 152 39.30 13.14 6.05
CA SER A 152 38.80 11.78 6.25
C SER A 152 37.28 11.70 6.00
N LEU A 153 36.83 10.56 5.47
CA LEU A 153 35.41 10.25 5.30
C LEU A 153 34.66 10.29 6.65
N ASP A 154 35.31 9.84 7.73
CA ASP A 154 34.73 9.79 9.08
C ASP A 154 34.41 11.19 9.64
N ASP A 155 35.04 12.23 9.09
CA ASP A 155 34.82 13.62 9.49
C ASP A 155 33.65 14.25 8.72
N ILE A 156 33.01 13.55 7.78
CA ILE A 156 31.93 14.11 6.96
C ILE A 156 30.61 13.40 7.23
N LYS A 157 29.56 14.19 7.38
CA LYS A 157 28.18 13.69 7.45
C LYS A 157 27.30 14.37 6.40
N LEU A 158 26.30 13.63 5.92
CA LEU A 158 25.23 14.17 5.09
C LEU A 158 23.97 14.32 5.94
N GLU A 159 23.52 15.56 6.12
CA GLU A 159 22.30 15.91 6.86
C GLU A 159 21.45 16.84 6.00
N ASN A 160 20.19 16.49 5.76
CA ASN A 160 19.22 17.29 4.99
C ASN A 160 19.78 17.80 3.64
N GLY A 161 20.46 16.92 2.91
CA GLY A 161 21.01 17.26 1.59
C GLY A 161 22.25 18.15 1.65
N VAL A 162 22.88 18.30 2.81
CA VAL A 162 24.11 19.08 3.00
C VAL A 162 25.20 18.20 3.61
N PHE A 163 26.33 18.12 2.91
CA PHE A 163 27.57 17.58 3.44
C PHE A 163 28.16 18.58 4.43
N ILE A 164 28.55 18.12 5.62
CA ILE A 164 29.05 18.96 6.71
C ILE A 164 30.30 18.30 7.30
N HIS A 165 31.39 19.06 7.44
CA HIS A 165 32.56 18.61 8.17
C HIS A 165 32.33 18.66 9.69
N SER A 166 32.80 17.65 10.42
CA SER A 166 32.46 17.44 11.82
C SER A 166 33.15 18.43 12.76
N SER A 167 34.34 18.91 12.40
CA SER A 167 35.12 19.86 13.20
C SER A 167 35.13 21.29 12.66
N ASP A 168 34.74 21.50 11.40
CA ASP A 168 34.76 22.81 10.73
C ASP A 168 33.39 23.07 10.12
N THR A 169 32.55 23.81 10.85
CA THR A 169 31.17 24.07 10.44
C THR A 169 31.06 25.04 9.26
N GLU A 170 32.15 25.70 8.87
CA GLU A 170 32.20 26.53 7.66
C GLU A 170 32.35 25.66 6.40
N LEU A 171 32.93 24.46 6.53
CA LEU A 171 32.98 23.46 5.46
C LEU A 171 31.64 22.74 5.34
N LYS A 172 30.80 23.29 4.47
CA LYS A 172 29.52 22.71 4.08
C LYS A 172 29.29 22.84 2.59
N MET A 173 28.66 21.84 2.00
CA MET A 173 28.31 21.81 0.59
C MET A 173 26.98 21.10 0.42
N SER A 174 26.02 21.73 -0.26
CA SER A 174 24.77 21.06 -0.61
C SER A 174 25.03 19.91 -1.59
N PHE A 175 24.09 18.98 -1.66
CA PHE A 175 24.13 17.85 -2.59
C PHE A 175 24.28 18.33 -4.04
N LYS A 176 23.59 19.43 -4.37
CA LYS A 176 23.66 20.08 -5.67
C LYS A 176 25.02 20.70 -5.96
N GLU A 177 25.61 21.40 -4.99
CA GLU A 177 26.95 21.99 -5.16
C GLU A 177 27.99 20.88 -5.36
N LEU A 178 27.94 19.82 -4.56
CA LEU A 178 28.88 18.69 -4.69
C LEU A 178 28.70 17.94 -6.01
N ALA A 179 27.47 17.79 -6.47
CA ALA A 179 27.18 17.21 -7.78
C ALA A 179 27.86 17.98 -8.93
N GLY A 180 28.03 19.31 -8.78
CA GLY A 180 28.78 20.15 -9.73
C GLY A 180 30.27 19.84 -9.79
N HIS A 181 30.85 19.27 -8.73
CA HIS A 181 32.27 18.90 -8.64
C HIS A 181 32.57 17.46 -9.09
N LEU A 182 31.56 16.68 -9.50
CA LEU A 182 31.78 15.30 -9.95
C LEU A 182 32.80 15.15 -11.08
N PRO A 183 32.86 16.02 -12.11
CA PRO A 183 33.89 15.92 -13.16
C PRO A 183 35.32 16.03 -12.63
N GLU A 184 35.52 16.76 -11.53
CA GLU A 184 36.83 17.04 -10.92
C GLU A 184 37.22 15.96 -9.89
N THR A 185 36.23 15.25 -9.36
CA THR A 185 36.36 14.25 -8.28
C THR A 185 36.16 12.83 -8.78
N GLY A 186 36.57 12.51 -10.01
CA GLY A 186 36.56 11.13 -10.51
C GLY A 186 35.33 10.68 -11.29
N GLY A 187 34.44 11.61 -11.67
CA GLY A 187 33.41 11.39 -12.69
C GLY A 187 32.04 10.95 -12.17
N PRO A 188 31.23 10.28 -13.01
CA PRO A 188 29.84 9.96 -12.70
C PRO A 188 29.65 9.15 -11.42
N VAL A 189 28.59 9.46 -10.66
CA VAL A 189 28.13 8.69 -9.50
C VAL A 189 26.89 7.89 -9.86
N VAL A 190 26.96 6.58 -9.67
CA VAL A 190 25.86 5.65 -9.97
C VAL A 190 25.69 4.70 -8.80
N GLY A 191 24.54 4.77 -8.13
CA GLY A 191 24.15 3.83 -7.10
C GLY A 191 23.34 2.67 -7.68
N ARG A 192 23.57 1.46 -7.17
CA ARG A 192 22.90 0.26 -7.68
C ARG A 192 22.45 -0.66 -6.55
N ALA A 193 21.30 -1.30 -6.75
CA ALA A 193 20.79 -2.33 -5.86
C ALA A 193 20.20 -3.49 -6.64
N ASN A 194 20.51 -4.71 -6.17
CA ASN A 194 19.94 -5.96 -6.65
C ASN A 194 19.69 -6.83 -5.42
N LEU A 195 18.43 -7.06 -5.06
CA LEU A 195 18.09 -7.73 -3.80
C LEU A 195 16.82 -8.58 -3.93
N ASP A 196 16.66 -9.53 -3.01
CA ASP A 196 15.48 -10.38 -2.85
C ASP A 196 15.06 -10.34 -1.37
N PRO A 197 14.36 -9.28 -0.95
CA PRO A 197 14.15 -8.98 0.45
C PRO A 197 13.10 -9.94 1.03
N ARG A 198 13.29 -10.36 2.28
CA ARG A 198 12.39 -11.32 2.96
C ARG A 198 11.65 -10.63 4.09
N GLY A 199 10.59 -11.28 4.56
CA GLY A 199 9.81 -10.80 5.71
C GLY A 199 8.88 -9.60 5.45
N PRO A 200 8.09 -9.56 4.35
CA PRO A 200 7.10 -8.50 4.14
C PRO A 200 5.99 -8.51 5.21
N GLY A 201 5.74 -9.67 5.84
CA GLY A 201 4.72 -9.86 6.86
C GLY A 201 3.30 -9.85 6.31
N SER A 202 2.32 -9.97 7.19
CA SER A 202 0.91 -9.84 6.85
C SER A 202 0.40 -8.47 7.26
N ALA A 203 -0.47 -7.89 6.44
CA ALA A 203 -1.21 -6.68 6.76
C ALA A 203 -2.67 -7.04 7.06
N PHE A 204 -3.32 -6.26 7.90
CA PHE A 204 -4.68 -6.50 8.38
C PHE A 204 -5.58 -5.33 8.02
N ALA A 205 -6.85 -5.62 7.74
CA ALA A 205 -7.87 -4.61 7.54
C ALA A 205 -9.11 -4.95 8.38
N ALA A 206 -9.81 -3.91 8.87
CA ALA A 206 -11.08 -4.04 9.57
C ALA A 206 -12.05 -2.94 9.10
N HIS A 207 -13.22 -3.38 8.63
CA HIS A 207 -14.19 -2.53 7.96
C HIS A 207 -15.48 -2.47 8.79
N VAL A 208 -16.13 -1.31 8.77
CA VAL A 208 -17.47 -1.08 9.35
C VAL A 208 -18.34 -0.54 8.24
N VAL A 209 -19.52 -1.14 8.10
CA VAL A 209 -20.51 -0.73 7.12
C VAL A 209 -21.87 -0.58 7.78
N ASP A 210 -22.52 0.54 7.53
CA ASP A 210 -23.95 0.73 7.78
C ASP A 210 -24.67 0.64 6.43
N LEU A 211 -25.73 -0.16 6.38
CA LEU A 211 -26.57 -0.30 5.19
C LEU A 211 -28.05 -0.37 5.54
N GLU A 212 -28.89 -0.22 4.53
CA GLU A 212 -30.30 -0.55 4.58
C GLU A 212 -30.66 -1.55 3.49
N VAL A 213 -31.72 -2.33 3.74
CA VAL A 213 -32.29 -3.26 2.78
C VAL A 213 -33.73 -2.85 2.51
N ASP A 214 -34.05 -2.62 1.24
CA ASP A 214 -35.42 -2.53 0.78
C ASP A 214 -36.01 -3.94 0.71
N ILE A 215 -36.94 -4.25 1.62
CA ILE A 215 -37.55 -5.59 1.73
C ILE A 215 -38.40 -5.98 0.52
N GLU A 216 -38.92 -5.00 -0.24
CA GLU A 216 -39.79 -5.26 -1.40
C GLU A 216 -38.97 -5.60 -2.64
N THR A 217 -37.79 -4.99 -2.77
CA THR A 217 -36.92 -5.12 -3.96
C THR A 217 -35.66 -5.95 -3.71
N GLY A 218 -35.29 -6.18 -2.45
CA GLY A 218 -34.02 -6.80 -2.04
C GLY A 218 -32.82 -5.87 -2.21
N LYS A 219 -33.02 -4.62 -2.64
CA LYS A 219 -31.93 -3.68 -2.88
C LYS A 219 -31.23 -3.33 -1.59
N VAL A 220 -29.89 -3.46 -1.59
CA VAL A 220 -29.01 -3.03 -0.52
C VAL A 220 -28.44 -1.65 -0.86
N THR A 221 -28.56 -0.69 0.06
CA THR A 221 -27.94 0.64 -0.07
C THR A 221 -26.91 0.83 1.03
N ILE A 222 -25.66 1.11 0.65
CA ILE A 222 -24.59 1.44 1.60
C ILE A 222 -24.78 2.88 2.07
N LEU A 223 -24.98 3.08 3.37
CA LEU A 223 -25.22 4.39 3.97
C LEU A 223 -23.93 5.05 4.46
N ARG A 224 -23.02 4.23 5.00
CA ARG A 224 -21.73 4.70 5.54
C ARG A 224 -20.72 3.58 5.50
N TYR A 225 -19.47 3.91 5.20
CA TYR A 225 -18.38 2.92 5.12
C TYR A 225 -17.08 3.48 5.70
N THR A 226 -16.44 2.72 6.58
CA THR A 226 -15.10 3.02 7.11
C THR A 226 -14.22 1.80 6.96
N ALA A 227 -13.01 1.98 6.46
CA ALA A 227 -12.01 0.93 6.23
C ALA A 227 -10.71 1.30 6.95
N ALA A 228 -10.34 0.52 7.97
CA ALA A 228 -9.05 0.65 8.64
C ALA A 228 -8.09 -0.40 8.13
N GLN A 229 -6.81 -0.04 7.97
CA GLN A 229 -5.79 -0.98 7.49
C GLN A 229 -4.41 -0.69 8.10
N ASP A 230 -3.72 -1.75 8.53
CA ASP A 230 -2.29 -1.72 8.85
C ASP A 230 -1.48 -1.50 7.56
N ALA A 231 -0.89 -0.31 7.43
CA ALA A 231 -0.07 0.09 6.30
C ALA A 231 1.44 -0.09 6.53
N GLY A 232 1.86 -0.56 7.70
CA GLY A 232 3.25 -0.42 8.11
C GLY A 232 3.60 1.07 8.23
N LYS A 233 4.57 1.52 7.45
CA LYS A 233 4.82 2.95 7.21
C LYS A 233 4.07 3.42 5.97
N ALA A 234 3.21 4.42 6.14
CA ALA A 234 2.56 5.09 5.03
C ALA A 234 3.52 6.09 4.38
N ILE A 235 4.19 5.65 3.31
CA ILE A 235 5.13 6.48 2.54
C ILE A 235 4.42 7.68 1.92
N HIS A 236 3.33 7.42 1.19
CA HIS A 236 2.48 8.45 0.61
C HIS A 236 1.03 8.28 1.12
N PRO A 237 0.63 8.98 2.20
CA PRO A 237 -0.67 8.78 2.86
C PRO A 237 -1.87 8.82 1.92
N SER A 238 -1.96 9.81 1.03
CA SER A 238 -3.08 9.89 0.08
C SER A 238 -3.14 8.72 -0.93
N TYR A 239 -2.02 8.13 -1.31
CA TYR A 239 -2.00 6.93 -2.16
C TYR A 239 -2.44 5.71 -1.35
N VAL A 240 -2.04 5.61 -0.08
CA VAL A 240 -2.49 4.56 0.83
C VAL A 240 -4.01 4.64 1.02
N GLU A 241 -4.55 5.83 1.27
CA GLU A 241 -6.00 6.07 1.35
C GLU A 241 -6.72 5.63 0.08
N GLY A 242 -6.21 6.02 -1.09
CA GLY A 242 -6.77 5.64 -2.39
C GLY A 242 -6.76 4.12 -2.62
N GLN A 243 -5.71 3.42 -2.19
CA GLN A 243 -5.63 1.95 -2.28
C GLN A 243 -6.64 1.28 -1.34
N ILE A 244 -6.78 1.77 -0.10
CA ILE A 244 -7.77 1.28 0.86
C ILE A 244 -9.19 1.46 0.29
N GLN A 245 -9.49 2.64 -0.26
CA GLN A 245 -10.79 2.94 -0.87
C GLN A 245 -11.04 2.07 -2.09
N GLY A 246 -10.08 1.95 -3.02
CA GLY A 246 -10.21 1.12 -4.22
C GLY A 246 -10.44 -0.35 -3.90
N GLY A 247 -9.67 -0.92 -2.97
CA GLY A 247 -9.86 -2.30 -2.53
C GLY A 247 -11.21 -2.52 -1.84
N ALA A 248 -11.67 -1.55 -1.04
CA ALA A 248 -13.00 -1.62 -0.44
C ALA A 248 -14.11 -1.58 -1.52
N VAL A 249 -14.02 -0.71 -2.53
CA VAL A 249 -14.97 -0.64 -3.66
C VAL A 249 -15.03 -1.97 -4.40
N GLN A 250 -13.88 -2.57 -4.73
CA GLN A 250 -13.83 -3.88 -5.40
C GLN A 250 -14.53 -4.96 -4.58
N GLY A 251 -14.25 -5.02 -3.27
CA GLY A 251 -14.90 -6.02 -2.42
C GLY A 251 -16.40 -5.75 -2.21
N ILE A 252 -16.84 -4.48 -2.22
CA ILE A 252 -18.27 -4.14 -2.20
C ILE A 252 -18.95 -4.58 -3.50
N GLY A 253 -18.29 -4.36 -4.64
CA GLY A 253 -18.73 -4.84 -5.95
C GLY A 253 -18.94 -6.34 -5.97
N TRP A 254 -17.95 -7.11 -5.52
CA TRP A 254 -18.08 -8.57 -5.37
C TRP A 254 -19.17 -8.97 -4.37
N ALA A 255 -19.32 -8.24 -3.27
CA ALA A 255 -20.33 -8.55 -2.27
C ALA A 255 -21.76 -8.40 -2.79
N LEU A 256 -22.03 -7.45 -3.69
CA LEU A 256 -23.40 -7.05 -4.06
C LEU A 256 -23.77 -7.31 -5.53
N ASN A 257 -22.82 -7.28 -6.46
CA ASN A 257 -23.13 -7.13 -7.88
C ASN A 257 -22.29 -7.99 -8.83
N GLU A 258 -20.99 -8.13 -8.57
CA GLU A 258 -20.04 -8.70 -9.52
C GLU A 258 -20.01 -10.24 -9.45
N GLU A 259 -20.27 -10.88 -10.59
CA GLU A 259 -20.20 -12.33 -10.76
C GLU A 259 -19.91 -12.70 -12.21
N TYR A 260 -19.47 -13.93 -12.43
CA TYR A 260 -19.35 -14.50 -13.77
C TYR A 260 -20.54 -15.40 -14.05
N PHE A 261 -21.38 -15.00 -15.00
CA PHE A 261 -22.53 -15.80 -15.39
C PHE A 261 -22.19 -16.68 -16.60
N ILE A 262 -21.96 -17.96 -16.36
CA ILE A 262 -21.67 -18.94 -17.41
C ILE A 262 -22.97 -19.65 -17.81
N ASN A 263 -23.31 -19.59 -19.10
CA ASN A 263 -24.49 -20.25 -19.64
C ASN A 263 -24.25 -21.75 -19.92
N ASP A 264 -25.32 -22.48 -20.24
CA ASP A 264 -25.28 -23.93 -20.50
C ASP A 264 -24.36 -24.33 -21.68
N SER A 265 -24.08 -23.39 -22.58
CA SER A 265 -23.16 -23.58 -23.71
C SER A 265 -21.70 -23.32 -23.33
N GLY A 266 -21.40 -22.96 -22.08
CA GLY A 266 -20.07 -22.65 -21.57
C GLY A 266 -19.57 -21.22 -21.85
N GLY A 267 -20.42 -20.35 -22.41
CA GLY A 267 -20.09 -18.95 -22.67
C GLY A 267 -20.43 -18.03 -21.49
N MET A 268 -19.68 -16.94 -21.32
CA MET A 268 -20.01 -15.90 -20.36
C MET A 268 -21.12 -15.01 -20.91
N ALA A 269 -22.28 -14.98 -20.24
CA ALA A 269 -23.44 -14.20 -20.68
C ALA A 269 -23.35 -12.71 -20.31
N ASN A 270 -22.53 -12.36 -19.31
CA ASN A 270 -22.38 -10.98 -18.83
C ASN A 270 -20.99 -10.39 -19.11
N ALA A 271 -20.42 -10.68 -20.29
CA ALA A 271 -19.07 -10.26 -20.67
C ALA A 271 -18.92 -8.76 -21.02
N SER A 272 -19.89 -7.93 -20.66
CA SER A 272 -19.90 -6.48 -20.91
C SER A 272 -19.99 -5.72 -19.59
N LEU A 273 -19.51 -4.48 -19.55
CA LEU A 273 -19.64 -3.61 -18.36
C LEU A 273 -21.08 -3.13 -18.08
N LEU A 274 -22.03 -3.48 -18.94
CA LEU A 274 -23.46 -3.27 -18.68
C LEU A 274 -24.00 -4.33 -17.71
N ASP A 275 -23.57 -5.58 -17.89
CA ASP A 275 -24.10 -6.75 -17.18
C ASP A 275 -23.15 -7.25 -16.08
N TYR A 276 -21.85 -7.05 -16.24
CA TYR A 276 -20.87 -7.13 -15.16
C TYR A 276 -20.86 -5.80 -14.39
N ARG A 277 -21.71 -5.74 -13.36
CA ARG A 277 -22.07 -4.48 -12.69
C ARG A 277 -21.03 -4.05 -11.65
N MET A 278 -19.98 -3.39 -12.11
CA MET A 278 -19.07 -2.66 -11.22
C MET A 278 -19.79 -1.50 -10.52
N PRO A 279 -19.52 -1.23 -9.23
CA PRO A 279 -20.06 -0.06 -8.54
C PRO A 279 -19.68 1.26 -9.23
N THR A 280 -20.62 2.21 -9.22
CA THR A 280 -20.42 3.60 -9.69
C THR A 280 -20.32 4.56 -8.52
N SER A 281 -19.97 5.83 -8.79
CA SER A 281 -19.96 6.89 -7.77
C SER A 281 -21.33 7.20 -7.17
N LEU A 282 -22.42 6.74 -7.79
CA LEU A 282 -23.79 6.91 -7.27
C LEU A 282 -24.20 5.79 -6.33
N ASP A 283 -23.48 4.67 -6.32
CA ASP A 283 -23.83 3.49 -5.53
C ASP A 283 -23.24 3.52 -4.12
N LEU A 284 -22.17 4.30 -3.92
CA LEU A 284 -21.35 4.27 -2.71
C LEU A 284 -21.17 5.66 -2.08
N PRO A 285 -21.21 5.76 -0.73
CA PRO A 285 -20.77 6.96 -0.05
C PRO A 285 -19.24 7.08 -0.10
N MET A 286 -18.72 8.24 0.29
CA MET A 286 -17.28 8.39 0.51
C MET A 286 -16.79 7.40 1.58
N ILE A 287 -15.87 6.52 1.21
CA ILE A 287 -15.26 5.54 2.11
C ILE A 287 -14.20 6.24 2.96
N GLU A 288 -14.43 6.30 4.28
CA GLU A 288 -13.49 6.86 5.25
C GLU A 288 -12.35 5.86 5.47
N ALA A 289 -11.16 6.15 4.94
CA ALA A 289 -9.97 5.32 5.08
C ALA A 289 -9.21 5.71 6.35
N LEU A 290 -8.88 4.72 7.19
CA LEU A 290 -8.09 4.90 8.41
C LEU A 290 -6.75 4.19 8.23
N ILE A 291 -5.67 4.97 8.13
CA ILE A 291 -4.31 4.44 8.09
C ILE A 291 -3.88 4.08 9.51
N VAL A 292 -3.54 2.82 9.73
CA VAL A 292 -2.94 2.33 10.97
C VAL A 292 -1.47 2.04 10.69
N GLU A 293 -0.56 2.68 11.42
CA GLU A 293 0.87 2.50 11.21
C GLU A 293 1.49 1.56 12.24
N VAL A 294 1.72 0.29 11.86
CA VAL A 294 2.52 -0.66 12.64
C VAL A 294 3.75 -1.08 11.82
N PRO A 295 4.86 -0.30 11.91
CA PRO A 295 6.03 -0.44 11.05
C PRO A 295 6.58 -1.87 11.00
N ASN A 296 6.90 -2.35 9.80
CA ASN A 296 7.57 -3.63 9.64
C ASN A 296 9.03 -3.55 10.11
N PRO A 297 9.44 -4.23 11.20
CA PRO A 297 10.80 -4.11 11.73
C PRO A 297 11.89 -4.65 10.80
N LEU A 298 11.51 -5.37 9.74
CA LEU A 298 12.45 -5.94 8.77
C LEU A 298 12.66 -5.04 7.55
N HIS A 299 11.91 -3.95 7.38
CA HIS A 299 12.11 -3.03 6.26
C HIS A 299 12.82 -1.76 6.74
N PRO A 300 13.77 -1.16 5.98
CA PRO A 300 14.53 0.03 6.41
C PRO A 300 13.66 1.17 6.92
N TYR A 301 12.52 1.41 6.25
CA TYR A 301 11.51 2.40 6.67
C TYR A 301 10.20 1.82 7.20
N GLY A 302 10.13 0.52 7.51
CA GLY A 302 8.90 -0.03 8.09
C GLY A 302 7.75 -0.31 7.12
N VAL A 303 8.00 -0.30 5.81
CA VAL A 303 6.96 -0.42 4.76
C VAL A 303 6.29 -1.79 4.76
N ARG A 304 4.99 -1.79 4.45
CA ARG A 304 4.18 -2.97 4.09
C ARG A 304 3.44 -2.73 2.77
N GLY A 305 2.85 -3.79 2.25
CA GLY A 305 1.98 -3.74 1.09
C GLY A 305 0.55 -3.37 1.46
N VAL A 306 -0.05 -2.41 0.74
CA VAL A 306 -1.41 -1.93 1.04
C VAL A 306 -2.48 -2.29 0.01
N GLY A 307 -2.10 -2.72 -1.20
CA GLY A 307 -3.01 -2.73 -2.35
C GLY A 307 -4.15 -3.75 -2.30
N GLU A 308 -3.97 -4.90 -1.64
CA GLU A 308 -4.96 -6.00 -1.69
C GLU A 308 -5.65 -6.26 -0.35
N VAL A 309 -5.23 -5.63 0.74
CA VAL A 309 -5.75 -5.99 2.08
C VAL A 309 -7.21 -5.59 2.24
N ALA A 310 -7.59 -4.42 1.71
CA ALA A 310 -8.93 -3.84 1.83
C ALA A 310 -10.02 -4.57 1.03
N ILE A 311 -9.66 -5.47 0.09
CA ILE A 311 -10.66 -6.26 -0.65
C ILE A 311 -11.22 -7.42 0.20
N VAL A 312 -10.50 -7.83 1.26
CA VAL A 312 -10.85 -9.03 2.03
C VAL A 312 -12.09 -8.84 2.92
N PRO A 313 -12.24 -7.73 3.69
CA PRO A 313 -13.36 -7.58 4.63
C PRO A 313 -14.78 -7.34 4.03
N PRO A 314 -14.97 -6.62 2.90
CA PRO A 314 -16.28 -6.15 2.46
C PRO A 314 -17.41 -7.19 2.40
N MET A 315 -17.17 -8.38 1.83
CA MET A 315 -18.19 -9.42 1.69
C MET A 315 -18.79 -9.83 3.03
N ALA A 316 -17.93 -10.14 4.02
CA ALA A 316 -18.36 -10.54 5.35
C ALA A 316 -18.97 -9.36 6.14
N ALA A 317 -18.43 -8.15 5.98
CA ALA A 317 -18.98 -6.95 6.63
C ALA A 317 -20.41 -6.70 6.14
N ILE A 318 -20.64 -6.75 4.83
CA ILE A 318 -21.97 -6.54 4.24
C ILE A 318 -22.93 -7.65 4.63
N ALA A 319 -22.50 -8.93 4.59
CA ALA A 319 -23.35 -10.05 5.02
C ALA A 319 -23.77 -9.92 6.51
N ASN A 320 -22.86 -9.48 7.37
CA ASN A 320 -23.17 -9.21 8.78
C ASN A 320 -24.15 -8.03 8.93
N ALA A 321 -24.02 -7.00 8.11
CA ALA A 321 -24.91 -5.86 8.14
C ALA A 321 -26.31 -6.19 7.60
N ILE A 322 -26.43 -7.01 6.55
CA ILE A 322 -27.73 -7.52 6.08
C ILE A 322 -28.40 -8.35 7.19
N TYR A 323 -27.65 -9.24 7.84
CA TYR A 323 -28.17 -10.00 8.98
C TYR A 323 -28.68 -9.10 10.11
N ASP A 324 -27.94 -8.04 10.45
CA ASP A 324 -28.36 -7.08 11.47
C ASP A 324 -29.57 -6.22 11.04
N ALA A 325 -29.77 -6.00 9.73
CA ALA A 325 -30.89 -5.22 9.20
C ALA A 325 -32.21 -6.03 9.15
N ILE A 326 -32.16 -7.28 8.69
CA ILE A 326 -33.36 -8.07 8.36
C ILE A 326 -33.40 -9.46 9.02
N GLY A 327 -32.39 -9.83 9.80
CA GLY A 327 -32.34 -11.12 10.52
C GLY A 327 -31.98 -12.33 9.65
N ILE A 328 -31.62 -12.14 8.39
CA ILE A 328 -31.33 -13.21 7.42
C ILE A 328 -29.83 -13.30 7.17
N ARG A 329 -29.28 -14.52 7.28
CA ARG A 329 -27.87 -14.79 7.03
C ARG A 329 -27.69 -15.15 5.56
N MET A 330 -27.13 -14.24 4.78
CA MET A 330 -26.69 -14.54 3.42
C MET A 330 -25.47 -15.47 3.45
N THR A 331 -25.47 -16.50 2.61
CA THR A 331 -24.39 -17.50 2.49
C THR A 331 -23.81 -17.61 1.09
N GLU A 332 -24.39 -16.88 0.13
CA GLU A 332 -24.00 -16.88 -1.27
C GLU A 332 -23.71 -15.45 -1.74
N LEU A 333 -22.72 -15.31 -2.61
CA LEU A 333 -22.35 -14.07 -3.28
C LEU A 333 -22.63 -14.22 -4.78
N PRO A 334 -22.96 -13.11 -5.45
CA PRO A 334 -23.21 -11.79 -4.89
C PRO A 334 -24.56 -11.73 -4.16
N MET A 335 -24.65 -10.92 -3.11
CA MET A 335 -25.90 -10.61 -2.39
C MET A 335 -26.72 -9.57 -3.18
N ASN A 336 -26.96 -9.86 -4.45
CA ASN A 336 -27.70 -9.01 -5.37
C ASN A 336 -29.19 -8.94 -4.98
N PRO A 337 -29.99 -8.00 -5.52
CA PRO A 337 -31.38 -7.84 -5.12
C PRO A 337 -32.23 -9.10 -5.28
N ALA A 338 -31.99 -9.89 -6.34
CA ALA A 338 -32.72 -11.14 -6.56
C ALA A 338 -32.39 -12.19 -5.49
N ALA A 339 -31.10 -12.35 -5.14
CA ALA A 339 -30.65 -13.26 -4.09
C ALA A 339 -31.20 -12.86 -2.71
N VAL A 340 -31.17 -11.57 -2.38
CA VAL A 340 -31.72 -11.05 -1.11
C VAL A 340 -33.23 -11.27 -1.04
N ARG A 341 -33.98 -11.00 -2.12
CA ARG A 341 -35.43 -11.28 -2.15
C ARG A 341 -35.76 -12.74 -2.01
N LYS A 342 -35.03 -13.60 -2.72
CA LYS A 342 -35.20 -15.06 -2.61
C LYS A 342 -35.05 -15.50 -1.15
N ALA A 343 -34.02 -14.99 -0.46
CA ALA A 343 -33.79 -15.28 0.94
C ALA A 343 -34.89 -14.72 1.87
N ILE A 344 -35.44 -13.52 1.59
CA ILE A 344 -36.59 -12.94 2.33
C ILE A 344 -37.85 -13.81 2.18
N ASN A 345 -38.09 -14.36 0.99
CA ASN A 345 -39.26 -15.19 0.70
C ASN A 345 -39.10 -16.64 1.18
N GLY A 346 -37.89 -17.06 1.59
CA GLY A 346 -37.61 -18.44 2.00
C GLY A 346 -37.55 -19.44 0.82
N GLU A 347 -37.16 -18.97 -0.36
CA GLU A 347 -37.04 -19.74 -1.61
C GLU A 347 -35.66 -20.36 -1.85
#